data_AF-A0A0H5NIZ7-F1
#
_entry.id   AF-A0A0H5NIZ7-F1
#
_cell.length_a   1.000
_cell.length_b   1.000
_cell.length_c   1.000
_cell.angle_alpha   90.00
_cell.angle_beta   90.00
_cell.angle_gamma   90.00
#
_symmetry.space_group_name_H-M   'P 1'
#
loop_
_entity.id
_entity.type
_entity.pdbx_description
1 polymer ?
#
loop_
_entity_poly.entity_id
_entity_poly.type
_entity_poly.pdbx_seq_one_letter_code
_entity_poly.pdbx_strand_id
1 'polypeptide(L)'
;MAGSVNDAEYQITQRHAAQIDHVRAGTTALACRASGALGAADSLPGDERPIEGPAVTVADVDVVATMNYWEMTDLGSFPDGASVLGVQVLISGHPRERGTDGEADVVLPEGEAGAWAAAVLGREWFDHGYVLRNSGGRWERLHRYLVLLDADAQPVAAPDDFYFAGVSFGSGTVTVRALAADSEGRPPVEVVAPTQRCPSLLWPVELTGAAPEPILPAARALLSVLRAKGAVHHQFRLIAFRLSESTAHIRYQCRDTGIEHEIALSVPTEADFAEGYEFFRRAVPRLGALPIRTPEQWADELVEQFKELFATGLLGSPVTEPG
;
A
#
# COMPACT_ATOMS: atom_id res chain seq x y z
N MET A 1 -26.99 -28.25 -0.45
CA MET A 1 -26.10 -28.68 0.65
C MET A 1 -24.94 -27.72 0.66
N ALA A 2 -24.91 -26.78 1.60
CA ALA A 2 -23.79 -25.85 1.73
C ALA A 2 -22.66 -26.58 2.46
N GLY A 3 -21.55 -26.86 1.77
CA GLY A 3 -20.32 -27.29 2.43
C GLY A 3 -19.86 -26.19 3.39
N SER A 4 -19.27 -26.57 4.51
CA SER A 4 -18.74 -25.59 5.45
C SER A 4 -17.53 -24.86 4.83
N VAL A 5 -17.23 -23.63 5.26
CA VAL A 5 -16.05 -22.87 4.80
C VAL A 5 -14.76 -23.68 4.92
N ASN A 6 -14.69 -24.54 5.95
CA ASN A 6 -13.56 -25.44 6.19
C ASN A 6 -13.43 -26.53 5.10
N ASP A 7 -14.54 -27.00 4.53
CA ASP A 7 -14.51 -27.98 3.43
C ASP A 7 -13.99 -27.35 2.13
N ALA A 8 -14.36 -26.09 1.87
CA ALA A 8 -13.88 -25.35 0.70
C ALA A 8 -12.39 -25.06 0.79
N GLU A 9 -11.93 -24.55 1.93
CA GLU A 9 -10.50 -24.34 2.21
C GLU A 9 -9.70 -25.62 1.99
N TYR A 10 -10.12 -26.74 2.61
CA TYR A 10 -9.43 -28.02 2.48
C TYR A 10 -9.30 -28.45 1.01
N GLN A 11 -10.37 -28.32 0.22
CA GLN A 11 -10.34 -28.66 -1.21
C GLN A 11 -9.36 -27.78 -2.00
N ILE A 12 -9.34 -26.47 -1.71
CA ILE A 12 -8.41 -25.53 -2.35
C ILE A 12 -6.97 -25.88 -1.99
N THR A 13 -6.67 -26.08 -0.70
CA THR A 13 -5.34 -26.47 -0.24
C THR A 13 -4.87 -27.77 -0.87
N GLN A 14 -5.70 -28.81 -0.92
CA GLN A 14 -5.33 -30.09 -1.55
C GLN A 14 -5.06 -29.94 -3.05
N ARG A 15 -5.86 -29.14 -3.75
CA ARG A 15 -5.70 -28.93 -5.21
C ARG A 15 -4.44 -28.14 -5.54
N HIS A 16 -4.08 -27.17 -4.71
CA HIS A 16 -3.01 -26.20 -4.97
C HIS A 16 -1.81 -26.34 -4.03
N ALA A 17 -1.67 -27.48 -3.33
CA ALA A 17 -0.70 -27.67 -2.24
C ALA A 17 0.72 -27.23 -2.61
N ALA A 18 1.26 -27.70 -3.74
CA ALA A 18 2.62 -27.36 -4.16
C ALA A 18 2.82 -25.85 -4.44
N GLN A 19 1.81 -25.18 -4.99
CA GLN A 19 1.88 -23.73 -5.25
C GLN A 19 1.78 -22.94 -3.93
N ILE A 20 0.84 -23.31 -3.07
CA ILE A 20 0.63 -22.69 -1.76
C ILE A 20 1.89 -22.87 -0.89
N ASP A 21 2.45 -24.07 -0.83
CA ASP A 21 3.65 -24.37 -0.04
C ASP A 21 4.86 -23.56 -0.53
N HIS A 22 5.03 -23.45 -1.86
CA HIS A 22 6.10 -22.66 -2.45
C HIS A 22 5.98 -21.18 -2.07
N VAL A 23 4.78 -20.62 -2.23
CA VAL A 23 4.46 -19.22 -1.97
C VAL A 23 4.62 -18.89 -0.47
N ARG A 24 4.13 -19.75 0.44
CA ARG A 24 4.34 -19.58 1.89
C ARG A 24 5.80 -19.66 2.28
N ALA A 25 6.55 -20.63 1.76
CA ALA A 25 7.98 -20.75 2.04
C ALA A 25 8.76 -19.50 1.60
N GLY A 26 8.42 -18.93 0.42
CA GLY A 26 8.96 -17.66 -0.05
C GLY A 26 8.64 -16.50 0.90
N THR A 27 7.41 -16.44 1.38
CA THR A 27 6.93 -15.41 2.32
C THR A 27 7.61 -15.49 3.67
N THR A 28 7.72 -16.68 4.26
CA THR A 28 8.45 -16.89 5.52
C THR A 28 9.91 -16.48 5.37
N ALA A 29 10.57 -16.92 4.30
CA ALA A 29 11.95 -16.54 4.02
C ALA A 29 12.11 -15.02 3.81
N LEU A 30 11.09 -14.35 3.29
CA LEU A 30 11.08 -12.91 3.14
C LEU A 30 10.92 -12.19 4.48
N ALA A 31 9.95 -12.59 5.31
CA ALA A 31 9.76 -12.03 6.65
C ALA A 31 11.03 -12.15 7.50
N CYS A 32 11.69 -13.31 7.47
CA CYS A 32 12.96 -13.53 8.13
C CYS A 32 14.09 -12.62 7.62
N ARG A 33 14.11 -12.30 6.33
CA ARG A 33 15.13 -11.40 5.74
C ARG A 33 14.87 -9.92 6.01
N ALA A 34 13.60 -9.50 6.10
CA ALA A 34 13.23 -8.11 6.39
C ALA A 34 13.85 -7.62 7.72
N SER A 35 14.06 -8.53 8.67
CA SER A 35 14.78 -8.28 9.94
C SER A 35 16.25 -7.86 9.79
N GLY A 36 16.89 -8.16 8.66
CA GLY A 36 18.34 -8.05 8.45
C GLY A 36 18.82 -6.79 7.71
N ALA A 37 17.95 -5.79 7.51
CA ALA A 37 18.08 -4.74 6.51
C ALA A 37 17.98 -5.31 5.09
N LEU A 38 16.82 -5.12 4.46
CA LEU A 38 16.66 -5.33 3.01
C LEU A 38 17.65 -4.39 2.29
N GLY A 39 18.80 -4.94 1.92
CA GLY A 39 19.75 -4.28 1.05
C GLY A 39 19.07 -3.96 -0.28
N ALA A 40 19.32 -2.75 -0.77
CA ALA A 40 18.81 -2.25 -2.03
C ALA A 40 18.93 -3.29 -3.15
N ALA A 41 17.84 -3.46 -3.90
CA ALA A 41 17.77 -4.16 -5.19
C ALA A 41 17.45 -5.67 -5.26
N ASP A 42 17.13 -6.36 -4.16
CA ASP A 42 16.33 -7.59 -4.30
C ASP A 42 14.87 -7.17 -4.33
N SER A 43 14.34 -6.93 -5.55
CA SER A 43 12.89 -6.92 -5.74
C SER A 43 12.33 -8.17 -5.07
N LEU A 44 11.49 -7.96 -4.04
CA LEU A 44 10.61 -8.99 -3.47
C LEU A 44 10.13 -9.85 -4.62
N PRO A 45 10.23 -11.19 -4.57
CA PRO A 45 10.03 -12.05 -5.74
C PRO A 45 8.69 -11.71 -6.43
N GLY A 46 8.76 -10.84 -7.44
CA GLY A 46 7.63 -10.22 -8.10
C GLY A 46 7.09 -11.07 -9.24
N ASP A 47 7.49 -12.34 -9.25
CA ASP A 47 7.20 -13.32 -10.30
C ASP A 47 6.37 -14.49 -9.75
N GLU A 48 5.67 -14.27 -8.63
CA GLU A 48 4.71 -15.23 -8.14
C GLU A 48 3.47 -15.16 -9.02
N ARG A 49 3.41 -16.10 -9.97
CA ARG A 49 2.20 -16.37 -10.76
C ARG A 49 1.02 -16.50 -9.79
N PRO A 50 -0.11 -15.82 -10.07
CA PRO A 50 -1.27 -15.95 -9.23
C PRO A 50 -1.71 -17.42 -9.11
N ILE A 51 -2.28 -17.76 -7.96
CA ILE A 51 -2.89 -19.08 -7.77
C ILE A 51 -4.29 -19.00 -8.37
N GLU A 52 -4.51 -19.74 -9.44
CA GLU A 52 -5.78 -19.76 -10.17
C GLU A 52 -6.45 -21.11 -10.06
N GLY A 53 -7.77 -21.13 -9.84
CA GLY A 53 -8.54 -22.37 -9.86
C GLY A 53 -10.03 -22.15 -9.76
N PRO A 54 -10.85 -23.19 -9.96
CA PRO A 54 -12.29 -23.05 -9.97
C PRO A 54 -12.81 -22.76 -8.57
N ALA A 55 -13.77 -21.83 -8.47
CA ALA A 55 -14.52 -21.59 -7.23
C ALA A 55 -15.20 -22.87 -6.75
N VAL A 56 -15.25 -23.07 -5.44
CA VAL A 56 -15.82 -24.28 -4.81
C VAL A 56 -17.33 -24.14 -4.66
N THR A 57 -17.79 -22.96 -4.24
CA THR A 57 -19.20 -22.70 -3.92
C THR A 57 -19.96 -21.95 -5.01
N VAL A 58 -19.27 -21.45 -6.03
CA VAL A 58 -19.84 -20.68 -7.13
C VAL A 58 -19.58 -21.41 -8.45
N ALA A 59 -20.63 -21.84 -9.14
CA ALA A 59 -20.51 -22.51 -10.42
C ALA A 59 -19.94 -21.54 -11.49
N ASP A 60 -19.21 -22.09 -12.45
CA ASP A 60 -18.70 -21.40 -13.64
C ASP A 60 -17.85 -20.13 -13.37
N VAL A 61 -17.28 -20.04 -12.18
CA VAL A 61 -16.35 -18.99 -11.78
C VAL A 61 -14.99 -19.61 -11.49
N ASP A 62 -13.94 -18.97 -11.99
CA ASP A 62 -12.57 -19.22 -11.57
C ASP A 62 -12.12 -18.07 -10.65
N VAL A 63 -11.33 -18.41 -9.65
CA VAL A 63 -10.77 -17.51 -8.66
C VAL A 63 -9.30 -17.31 -8.94
N VAL A 64 -8.86 -16.07 -8.85
CA VAL A 64 -7.46 -15.67 -8.94
C VAL A 64 -7.07 -15.12 -7.58
N ALA A 65 -6.05 -15.72 -6.97
CA ALA A 65 -5.47 -15.27 -5.72
C ALA A 65 -4.05 -14.73 -5.98
N THR A 66 -3.86 -13.45 -5.73
CA THR A 66 -2.57 -12.76 -5.87
C THR A 66 -2.06 -12.35 -4.50
N MET A 67 -0.81 -12.67 -4.20
CA MET A 67 -0.17 -12.25 -2.94
C MET A 67 0.84 -11.14 -3.19
N ASN A 68 0.81 -10.12 -2.35
CA ASN A 68 1.71 -8.98 -2.36
C ASN A 68 2.35 -8.79 -0.99
N TYR A 69 3.56 -8.24 -0.98
CA TYR A 69 4.37 -8.08 0.23
C TYR A 69 4.92 -6.66 0.31
N TRP A 70 4.90 -6.07 1.50
CA TRP A 70 5.37 -4.70 1.70
C TRP A 70 5.88 -4.52 3.12
N GLU A 71 6.90 -3.70 3.33
CA GLU A 71 7.25 -3.26 4.68
C GLU A 71 6.20 -2.29 5.20
N MET A 72 5.64 -2.58 6.38
CA MET A 72 4.54 -1.85 7.01
C MET A 72 4.97 -1.10 8.27
N THR A 73 6.25 -1.16 8.65
CA THR A 73 6.81 -0.53 9.86
C THR A 73 6.43 0.95 9.98
N ASP A 74 6.27 1.64 8.86
CA ASP A 74 5.97 3.07 8.79
C ASP A 74 4.47 3.40 8.82
N LEU A 75 3.59 2.40 8.83
CA LEU A 75 2.15 2.58 8.85
C LEU A 75 1.55 2.57 10.25
N GLY A 76 2.32 2.28 11.30
CA GLY A 76 1.83 2.25 12.68
C GLY A 76 2.95 2.44 13.71
N SER A 77 2.59 2.68 14.97
CA SER A 77 3.54 2.77 16.09
C SER A 77 3.97 1.37 16.56
N PHE A 78 4.70 0.65 15.71
CA PHE A 78 5.35 -0.60 16.10
C PHE A 78 6.50 -0.35 17.08
N PRO A 79 6.90 -1.34 17.90
CA PRO A 79 8.04 -1.21 18.81
C PRO A 79 9.32 -0.78 18.08
N ASP A 80 10.17 0.00 18.74
CA ASP A 80 11.41 0.50 18.15
C ASP A 80 12.29 -0.66 17.63
N GLY A 81 12.73 -0.56 16.38
CA GLY A 81 13.53 -1.58 15.72
C GLY A 81 12.75 -2.80 15.20
N ALA A 82 11.42 -2.84 15.40
CA ALA A 82 10.59 -3.84 14.74
C ALA A 82 10.62 -3.63 13.22
N SER A 83 10.83 -4.71 12.47
CA SER A 83 10.54 -4.77 11.04
C SER A 83 9.23 -5.54 10.88
N VAL A 84 8.23 -4.91 10.27
CA VAL A 84 6.92 -5.52 10.06
C VAL A 84 6.67 -5.69 8.58
N LEU A 85 6.43 -6.93 8.15
CA LEU A 85 6.04 -7.26 6.80
C LEU A 85 4.52 -7.40 6.72
N GLY A 86 3.88 -6.64 5.84
CA GLY A 86 2.49 -6.85 5.48
C GLY A 86 2.38 -7.82 4.31
N VAL A 87 1.65 -8.90 4.50
CA VAL A 87 1.30 -9.87 3.46
C VAL A 87 -0.16 -9.67 3.09
N GLN A 88 -0.41 -9.21 1.87
CA GLN A 88 -1.74 -8.96 1.35
C GLN A 88 -2.13 -10.03 0.33
N VAL A 89 -3.28 -10.66 0.52
CA VAL A 89 -3.90 -11.54 -0.48
C VAL A 89 -5.10 -10.84 -1.10
N LEU A 90 -5.05 -10.70 -2.42
CA LEU A 90 -6.13 -10.18 -3.26
C LEU A 90 -6.85 -11.37 -3.89
N ILE A 91 -8.16 -11.46 -3.70
CA ILE A 91 -9.01 -12.50 -4.28
C ILE A 91 -10.01 -11.85 -5.25
N SER A 92 -9.99 -12.30 -6.50
CA SER A 92 -10.95 -11.91 -7.55
C SER A 92 -11.60 -13.13 -8.18
N GLY A 93 -12.85 -12.98 -8.62
CA GLY A 93 -13.57 -14.00 -9.38
C GLY A 93 -13.73 -13.58 -10.83
N HIS A 94 -13.63 -14.52 -11.76
CA HIS A 94 -13.84 -14.30 -13.19
C HIS A 94 -14.72 -15.42 -13.76
N PRO A 95 -15.57 -15.15 -14.78
CA PRO A 95 -16.29 -16.21 -15.47
C PRO A 95 -15.30 -17.19 -16.12
N ARG A 96 -15.58 -18.50 -16.01
CA ARG A 96 -14.75 -19.56 -16.61
C ARG A 96 -14.79 -19.53 -18.13
N GLU A 97 -15.97 -19.29 -18.70
CA GLU A 97 -16.14 -19.06 -20.13
C GLU A 97 -15.83 -17.60 -20.43
N ARG A 98 -14.55 -17.28 -20.62
CA ARG A 98 -14.13 -15.92 -21.02
C ARG A 98 -14.70 -15.60 -22.41
N GLY A 99 -15.69 -14.72 -22.48
CA GLY A 99 -16.03 -14.03 -23.73
C GLY A 99 -14.84 -13.24 -24.28
N THR A 100 -14.83 -12.94 -25.59
CA THR A 100 -13.79 -12.12 -26.23
C THR A 100 -13.69 -10.68 -25.70
N ASP A 101 -14.69 -10.24 -24.94
CA ASP A 101 -14.81 -8.87 -24.41
C ASP A 101 -14.52 -8.83 -22.91
N GLY A 102 -13.26 -9.10 -22.53
CA GLY A 102 -12.65 -8.72 -21.24
C GLY A 102 -13.60 -8.66 -20.03
N GLU A 103 -14.34 -9.75 -19.79
CA GLU A 103 -15.53 -9.73 -18.95
C GLU A 103 -15.22 -9.30 -17.51
N ALA A 104 -16.13 -8.53 -16.93
CA ALA A 104 -15.93 -7.87 -15.64
C ALA A 104 -15.85 -8.86 -14.48
N ASP A 105 -15.02 -8.57 -13.47
CA ASP A 105 -14.88 -9.37 -12.25
C ASP A 105 -16.24 -9.73 -11.64
N VAL A 106 -16.40 -10.98 -11.22
CA VAL A 106 -17.56 -11.51 -10.51
C VAL A 106 -17.39 -11.26 -9.01
N VAL A 107 -18.44 -10.78 -8.36
CA VAL A 107 -18.45 -10.62 -6.90
C VAL A 107 -18.55 -12.00 -6.25
N LEU A 108 -17.46 -12.44 -5.63
CA LEU A 108 -17.44 -13.69 -4.88
C LEU A 108 -18.17 -13.52 -3.53
N PRO A 109 -18.91 -14.55 -3.07
CA PRO A 109 -19.37 -14.61 -1.68
C PRO A 109 -18.18 -14.54 -0.72
N GLU A 110 -18.35 -13.85 0.41
CA GLU A 110 -17.28 -13.68 1.41
C GLU A 110 -16.74 -15.00 1.95
N GLY A 111 -17.60 -16.02 2.11
CA GLY A 111 -17.17 -17.36 2.54
C GLY A 111 -16.25 -18.05 1.53
N GLU A 112 -16.47 -17.86 0.23
CA GLU A 112 -15.60 -18.37 -0.82
C GLU A 112 -14.26 -17.64 -0.81
N ALA A 113 -14.29 -16.31 -0.83
CA ALA A 113 -13.07 -15.50 -0.81
C ALA A 113 -12.23 -15.75 0.46
N GLY A 114 -12.89 -15.92 1.61
CA GLY A 114 -12.25 -16.26 2.87
C GLY A 114 -11.63 -17.65 2.87
N ALA A 115 -12.28 -18.65 2.24
CA ALA A 115 -11.71 -19.99 2.09
C ALA A 115 -10.44 -19.98 1.22
N TRP A 116 -10.44 -19.21 0.12
CA TRP A 116 -9.25 -19.01 -0.70
C TRP A 116 -8.13 -18.30 0.05
N ALA A 117 -8.44 -17.20 0.74
CA ALA A 117 -7.45 -16.48 1.53
C ALA A 117 -6.87 -17.35 2.67
N ALA A 118 -7.70 -18.11 3.38
CA ALA A 118 -7.25 -19.07 4.39
C ALA A 118 -6.38 -20.18 3.79
N ALA A 119 -6.75 -20.70 2.62
CA ALA A 119 -5.97 -21.70 1.92
C ALA A 119 -4.62 -21.15 1.44
N VAL A 120 -4.52 -19.89 1.04
CA VAL A 120 -3.25 -19.26 0.62
C VAL A 120 -2.37 -18.90 1.82
N LEU A 121 -2.91 -18.17 2.80
CA LEU A 121 -2.16 -17.69 3.97
C LEU A 121 -1.85 -18.81 4.98
N GLY A 122 -2.75 -19.79 5.10
CA GLY A 122 -2.74 -20.76 6.19
C GLY A 122 -3.45 -20.21 7.40
N ARG A 123 -4.09 -21.10 8.18
CA ARG A 123 -4.90 -20.71 9.34
C ARG A 123 -4.12 -19.92 10.38
N GLU A 124 -2.86 -20.29 10.61
CA GLU A 124 -1.96 -19.58 11.54
C GLU A 124 -1.84 -18.08 11.22
N TRP A 125 -1.80 -17.70 9.95
CA TRP A 125 -1.73 -16.30 9.54
C TRP A 125 -3.12 -15.69 9.32
N PHE A 126 -4.01 -16.45 8.67
CA PHE A 126 -5.35 -15.98 8.32
C PHE A 126 -6.16 -15.59 9.56
N ASP A 127 -6.12 -16.40 10.61
CA ASP A 127 -6.91 -16.14 11.82
C ASP A 127 -6.45 -14.85 12.54
N HIS A 128 -5.22 -14.40 12.31
CA HIS A 128 -4.67 -13.14 12.84
C HIS A 128 -4.76 -11.97 11.85
N GLY A 129 -5.35 -12.19 10.68
CA GLY A 129 -5.42 -11.19 9.61
C GLY A 129 -6.58 -10.21 9.75
N TYR A 130 -6.67 -9.35 8.75
CA TYR A 130 -7.66 -8.29 8.58
C TYR A 130 -8.30 -8.40 7.20
N VAL A 131 -9.60 -8.15 7.11
CA VAL A 131 -10.31 -7.95 5.85
C VAL A 131 -10.40 -6.45 5.59
N LEU A 132 -9.94 -6.01 4.42
CA LEU A 132 -10.01 -4.62 3.98
C LEU A 132 -11.03 -4.51 2.85
N ARG A 133 -12.00 -3.62 2.98
CA ARG A 133 -12.99 -3.33 1.95
C ARG A 133 -12.95 -1.86 1.58
N ASN A 134 -12.99 -1.58 0.29
CA ASN A 134 -13.22 -0.21 -0.20
C ASN A 134 -14.71 -0.07 -0.49
N SER A 135 -15.34 1.00 0.00
CA SER A 135 -16.68 1.37 -0.45
C SER A 135 -16.56 2.27 -1.68
N GLY A 136 -17.28 1.93 -2.75
CA GLY A 136 -17.40 2.71 -3.97
C GLY A 136 -16.51 2.24 -5.12
N GLY A 137 -17.12 2.05 -6.30
CA GLY A 137 -16.43 1.94 -7.58
C GLY A 137 -15.96 0.52 -7.95
N ARG A 138 -14.97 0.43 -8.84
CA ARG A 138 -14.50 -0.84 -9.42
C ARG A 138 -13.87 -1.81 -8.41
N TRP A 139 -13.45 -1.29 -7.25
CA TRP A 139 -12.66 -2.01 -6.26
C TRP A 139 -13.49 -2.80 -5.24
N GLU A 140 -14.82 -2.68 -5.28
CA GLU A 140 -15.75 -3.43 -4.40
C GLU A 140 -15.78 -4.93 -4.73
N ARG A 141 -15.32 -5.33 -5.92
CA ARG A 141 -15.34 -6.72 -6.38
C ARG A 141 -14.12 -7.53 -5.96
N LEU A 142 -13.11 -6.86 -5.40
CA LEU A 142 -11.89 -7.47 -4.89
C LEU A 142 -11.99 -7.67 -3.39
N HIS A 143 -11.75 -8.89 -2.92
CA HIS A 143 -11.58 -9.16 -1.49
C HIS A 143 -10.10 -9.02 -1.13
N ARG A 144 -9.81 -8.25 -0.08
CA ARG A 144 -8.43 -8.00 0.36
C ARG A 144 -8.26 -8.51 1.78
N TYR A 145 -7.27 -9.36 1.97
CA TYR A 145 -6.87 -9.90 3.25
C TYR A 145 -5.45 -9.43 3.55
N LEU A 146 -5.19 -8.95 4.76
CA LEU A 146 -3.87 -8.50 5.20
C LEU A 146 -3.50 -9.21 6.49
N VAL A 147 -2.29 -9.75 6.57
CA VAL A 147 -1.67 -10.14 7.84
C VAL A 147 -0.37 -9.36 8.00
N LEU A 148 -0.05 -9.01 9.24
CA LEU A 148 1.21 -8.37 9.59
C LEU A 148 2.09 -9.42 10.26
N LEU A 149 3.32 -9.55 9.80
CA LEU A 149 4.30 -10.50 10.29
C LEU A 149 5.51 -9.75 10.87
N ASP A 150 6.05 -10.27 11.96
CA ASP A 150 7.33 -9.81 12.49
C ASP A 150 8.53 -10.45 11.76
N ALA A 151 9.72 -10.17 12.28
CA ALA A 151 10.99 -10.72 11.83
C ALA A 151 11.06 -12.26 11.84
N ASP A 152 10.28 -12.94 12.68
CA ASP A 152 10.26 -14.40 12.82
C ASP A 152 9.08 -15.02 12.03
N ALA A 153 8.46 -14.25 11.14
CA ALA A 153 7.26 -14.61 10.39
C ALA A 153 6.06 -14.96 11.29
N GLN A 154 6.04 -14.44 12.52
CA GLN A 154 4.92 -14.62 13.44
C GLN A 154 3.90 -13.50 13.25
N PRO A 155 2.58 -13.81 13.31
CA PRO A 155 1.55 -12.80 13.17
C PRO A 155 1.58 -11.81 14.34
N VAL A 156 1.53 -10.52 14.02
CA VAL A 156 1.44 -9.43 14.99
C VAL A 156 0.19 -8.60 14.76
N ALA A 157 -0.40 -8.09 15.83
CA ALA A 157 -1.53 -7.19 15.74
C ALA A 157 -1.08 -5.81 15.21
N ALA A 158 -1.90 -5.22 14.35
CA ALA A 158 -1.79 -3.82 14.00
C ALA A 158 -1.99 -2.96 15.26
N PRO A 159 -1.14 -1.95 15.52
CA PRO A 159 -1.38 -1.00 16.60
C PRO A 159 -2.65 -0.17 16.34
N ASP A 160 -3.21 0.43 17.40
CA ASP A 160 -4.44 1.23 17.30
C ASP A 160 -4.32 2.41 16.33
N ASP A 161 -3.10 2.88 16.09
CA ASP A 161 -2.78 3.98 15.18
C ASP A 161 -2.36 3.53 13.78
N PHE A 162 -2.55 2.25 13.43
CA PHE A 162 -2.19 1.70 12.13
C PHE A 162 -3.03 2.29 10.99
N TYR A 163 -2.35 2.79 9.96
CA TYR A 163 -2.92 3.45 8.82
C TYR A 163 -3.32 2.46 7.72
N PHE A 164 -4.42 1.73 7.93
CA PHE A 164 -4.95 0.74 6.97
C PHE A 164 -5.26 1.33 5.58
N ALA A 165 -5.69 2.58 5.50
CA ALA A 165 -5.96 3.23 4.22
C ALA A 165 -4.70 3.35 3.34
N GLY A 166 -3.50 3.37 3.95
CA GLY A 166 -2.22 3.36 3.22
C GLY A 166 -1.87 2.02 2.57
N VAL A 167 -2.55 0.94 2.95
CA VAL A 167 -2.38 -0.39 2.36
C VAL A 167 -3.30 -0.58 1.13
N SER A 168 -4.34 0.23 0.99
CA SER A 168 -5.32 0.11 -0.09
C SER A 168 -4.96 1.01 -1.27
N PHE A 169 -4.79 0.41 -2.45
CA PHE A 169 -4.64 1.15 -3.71
C PHE A 169 -5.99 1.72 -4.15
N GLY A 170 -6.40 2.85 -3.59
CA GLY A 170 -7.58 3.55 -4.08
C GLY A 170 -7.98 4.76 -3.24
N SER A 171 -8.48 5.79 -3.93
CA SER A 171 -9.26 6.84 -3.28
C SER A 171 -10.62 6.25 -2.86
N GLY A 172 -10.92 6.28 -1.56
CA GLY A 172 -12.18 5.78 -1.02
C GLY A 172 -12.13 5.53 0.48
N THR A 173 -13.30 5.34 1.07
CA THR A 173 -13.40 4.92 2.47
C THR A 173 -13.02 3.44 2.56
N VAL A 174 -12.05 3.13 3.42
CA VAL A 174 -11.64 1.76 3.71
C VAL A 174 -12.31 1.32 5.00
N THR A 175 -13.03 0.21 4.99
CA THR A 175 -13.46 -0.49 6.20
C THR A 175 -12.54 -1.66 6.48
N VAL A 176 -12.32 -1.93 7.77
CA VAL A 176 -11.41 -2.96 8.26
C VAL A 176 -12.15 -3.81 9.26
N ARG A 177 -12.00 -5.12 9.14
CA ARG A 177 -12.52 -6.10 10.10
C ARG A 177 -11.42 -7.10 10.44
N ALA A 178 -11.08 -7.24 11.71
CA ALA A 178 -10.18 -8.32 12.15
C ALA A 178 -10.82 -9.70 11.88
N LEU A 179 -10.01 -10.72 11.64
CA LEU A 179 -10.49 -12.09 11.48
C LEU A 179 -10.55 -12.83 12.82
N ALA A 180 -9.61 -12.56 13.72
CA ALA A 180 -9.67 -13.00 15.11
C ALA A 180 -10.82 -12.31 15.84
N ALA A 181 -11.51 -13.08 16.69
CA ALA A 181 -12.30 -12.49 17.78
C ALA A 181 -11.36 -11.67 18.67
N ASP A 182 -11.87 -10.59 19.28
CA ASP A 182 -11.04 -9.83 20.20
C ASP A 182 -10.66 -10.65 21.44
N SER A 183 -9.75 -10.11 22.26
CA SER A 183 -9.29 -10.77 23.49
C SER A 183 -10.41 -11.04 24.51
N GLU A 184 -11.59 -10.44 24.33
CA GLU A 184 -12.80 -10.63 25.13
C GLU A 184 -13.81 -11.59 24.47
N GLY A 185 -13.45 -12.21 23.34
CA GLY A 185 -14.30 -13.14 22.59
C GLY A 185 -15.46 -12.46 21.86
N ARG A 186 -15.46 -11.14 21.73
CA ARG A 186 -16.46 -10.42 20.95
C ARG A 186 -16.21 -10.68 19.46
N PRO A 187 -17.31 -10.78 18.67
CA PRO A 187 -17.17 -10.93 17.23
C PRO A 187 -16.42 -9.73 16.65
N PRO A 188 -15.57 -9.94 15.63
CA PRO A 188 -14.85 -8.84 15.02
C PRO A 188 -15.82 -7.80 14.46
N VAL A 189 -15.64 -6.54 14.84
CA VAL A 189 -16.44 -5.42 14.36
C VAL A 189 -15.76 -4.80 13.15
N GLU A 190 -16.54 -4.53 12.10
CA GLU A 190 -16.07 -3.76 10.95
C GLU A 190 -16.06 -2.27 11.32
N VAL A 191 -14.89 -1.64 11.20
CA VAL A 191 -14.68 -0.22 11.51
C VAL A 191 -14.24 0.54 10.27
N VAL A 192 -14.64 1.80 10.16
CA VAL A 192 -14.10 2.70 9.14
C VAL A 192 -12.69 3.08 9.54
N ALA A 193 -11.70 2.74 8.71
CA ALA A 193 -10.33 3.13 8.94
C ALA A 193 -10.19 4.65 8.79
N PRO A 194 -9.43 5.30 9.68
CA PRO A 194 -9.14 6.71 9.52
C PRO A 194 -8.41 6.94 8.19
N THR A 195 -8.91 7.91 7.42
CA THR A 195 -8.27 8.35 6.18
C THR A 195 -7.12 9.32 6.44
N GLN A 196 -7.05 9.88 7.64
CA GLN A 196 -5.95 10.73 8.08
C GLN A 196 -4.89 9.90 8.80
N ARG A 197 -3.61 10.18 8.51
CA ARG A 197 -2.47 9.52 9.13
C ARG A 197 -2.25 10.04 10.55
N CYS A 198 -1.92 9.14 11.47
CA CYS A 198 -1.69 9.50 12.86
C CYS A 198 -0.46 10.42 13.02
N PRO A 199 -0.48 11.42 13.93
CA PRO A 199 0.63 12.34 14.15
C PRO A 199 1.95 11.66 14.57
N SER A 200 1.89 10.50 15.23
CA SER A 200 3.02 9.62 15.56
C SER A 200 3.75 9.09 14.32
N LEU A 201 3.06 9.05 13.19
CA LEU A 201 3.57 8.62 11.89
C LEU A 201 4.10 9.80 11.07
N LEU A 202 4.41 10.92 11.72
CA LEU A 202 5.03 12.08 11.06
C LEU A 202 6.53 12.13 11.36
N TRP A 203 7.33 12.36 10.33
CA TRP A 203 8.71 12.78 10.48
C TRP A 203 8.77 14.12 11.23
N PRO A 204 9.71 14.28 12.18
CA PRO A 204 9.90 15.52 12.93
C PRO A 204 10.66 16.53 12.06
N VAL A 205 10.03 17.01 10.99
CA VAL A 205 10.62 17.94 10.03
C VAL A 205 9.86 19.25 10.09
N GLU A 206 10.61 20.32 10.33
CA GLU A 206 10.08 21.68 10.34
C GLU A 206 10.35 22.37 8.99
N LEU A 207 9.46 23.29 8.65
CA LEU A 207 9.66 24.22 7.54
C LEU A 207 10.72 25.25 7.95
N THR A 208 11.84 25.29 7.25
CA THR A 208 12.93 26.24 7.53
C THR A 208 13.25 27.12 6.32
N GLY A 209 13.93 28.25 6.54
CA GLY A 209 14.30 29.19 5.48
C GLY A 209 13.38 30.40 5.35
N ALA A 210 13.79 31.35 4.50
CA ALA A 210 13.03 32.57 4.22
C ALA A 210 12.25 32.37 2.92
N ALA A 211 10.93 32.53 3.00
CA ALA A 211 10.03 32.41 1.88
C ALA A 211 9.13 33.64 1.80
N PRO A 212 8.78 34.10 0.58
CA PRO A 212 7.72 35.07 0.42
C PRO A 212 6.40 34.42 0.86
N GLU A 213 5.56 35.22 1.52
CA GLU A 213 4.26 34.76 2.04
C GLU A 213 3.42 33.97 1.01
N PRO A 214 3.32 34.38 -0.27
CA PRO A 214 2.40 33.76 -1.24
C PRO A 214 2.65 32.28 -1.56
N ILE A 215 3.84 31.73 -1.25
CA ILE A 215 4.15 30.30 -1.47
C ILE A 215 3.94 29.45 -0.21
N LEU A 216 3.76 30.07 0.96
CA LEU A 216 3.66 29.36 2.24
C LEU A 216 2.49 28.37 2.30
N PRO A 217 1.28 28.66 1.77
CA PRO A 217 0.19 27.68 1.76
C PRO A 217 0.56 26.40 1.01
N ALA A 218 1.09 26.51 -0.21
CA ALA A 218 1.57 25.38 -1.01
C ALA A 218 2.70 24.62 -0.30
N ALA A 219 3.72 25.32 0.18
CA ALA A 219 4.83 24.69 0.88
C ALA A 219 4.39 23.92 2.14
N ARG A 220 3.45 24.49 2.92
CA ARG A 220 2.89 23.82 4.11
C ARG A 220 2.05 22.61 3.74
N ALA A 221 1.24 22.69 2.69
CA ALA A 221 0.48 21.55 2.18
C ALA A 221 1.42 20.40 1.79
N LEU A 222 2.47 20.69 1.00
CA LEU A 222 3.46 19.68 0.60
C LEU A 222 4.22 19.09 1.80
N LEU A 223 4.70 19.93 2.73
CA LEU A 223 5.35 19.44 3.93
C LEU A 223 4.41 18.57 4.77
N SER A 224 3.13 18.94 4.90
CA SER A 224 2.13 18.17 5.64
C SER A 224 2.01 16.75 5.08
N VAL A 225 1.97 16.60 3.75
CA VAL A 225 1.89 15.28 3.10
C VAL A 225 3.22 14.53 3.22
N LEU A 226 4.36 15.17 2.95
CA LEU A 226 5.68 14.51 2.98
C LEU A 226 6.15 14.12 4.38
N ARG A 227 5.66 14.79 5.42
CA ARG A 227 5.95 14.41 6.81
C ARG A 227 5.39 13.04 7.13
N ALA A 228 4.33 12.59 6.47
CA ALA A 228 3.85 11.25 6.71
C ALA A 228 4.87 10.18 6.31
N LYS A 229 5.23 9.32 7.25
CA LYS A 229 6.03 8.12 7.01
C LYS A 229 5.35 7.25 5.94
N GLY A 230 6.08 6.79 4.94
CA GLY A 230 5.52 6.07 3.80
C GLY A 230 4.57 6.90 2.91
N ALA A 231 4.64 8.23 2.91
CA ALA A 231 3.84 9.05 1.98
C ALA A 231 4.26 8.83 0.52
N VAL A 232 5.57 8.78 0.27
CA VAL A 232 6.16 8.54 -1.06
C VAL A 232 6.52 7.06 -1.23
N HIS A 233 7.27 6.52 -0.27
CA HIS A 233 7.69 5.11 -0.26
C HIS A 233 8.13 4.76 1.16
N HIS A 234 8.08 3.48 1.56
CA HIS A 234 8.57 3.06 2.89
C HIS A 234 10.08 3.29 3.05
N GLN A 235 10.83 3.28 1.95
CA GLN A 235 12.26 3.63 1.96
C GLN A 235 12.52 5.14 1.97
N PHE A 236 11.52 5.97 1.68
CA PHE A 236 11.67 7.42 1.64
C PHE A 236 11.56 8.00 3.05
N ARG A 237 12.67 8.50 3.57
CA ARG A 237 12.73 9.21 4.86
C ARG A 237 12.99 10.69 4.66
N LEU A 238 12.00 11.54 4.95
CA LEU A 238 12.20 12.98 4.92
C LEU A 238 13.19 13.42 6.02
N ILE A 239 14.24 14.13 5.63
CA ILE A 239 15.26 14.67 6.56
C ILE A 239 15.05 16.17 6.79
N ALA A 240 14.87 16.94 5.72
CA ALA A 240 14.75 18.39 5.81
C ALA A 240 13.85 18.94 4.70
N PHE A 241 13.15 20.02 5.03
CA PHE A 241 12.37 20.80 4.08
C PHE A 241 12.75 22.27 4.26
N ARG A 242 13.39 22.85 3.26
CA ARG A 242 13.85 24.25 3.28
C ARG A 242 13.21 25.04 2.16
N LEU A 243 12.84 26.28 2.43
CA LEU A 243 12.42 27.23 1.40
C LEU A 243 13.51 28.26 1.13
N SER A 244 13.75 28.54 -0.14
CA SER A 244 14.56 29.65 -0.61
C SER A 244 13.83 30.32 -1.76
N GLU A 245 13.42 31.58 -1.58
CA GLU A 245 12.65 32.33 -2.57
C GLU A 245 11.37 31.57 -2.95
N SER A 246 11.22 31.15 -4.22
CA SER A 246 10.09 30.36 -4.72
C SER A 246 10.38 28.86 -4.81
N THR A 247 11.46 28.37 -4.19
CA THR A 247 11.92 26.98 -4.33
C THR A 247 11.89 26.24 -2.99
N ALA A 248 11.32 25.04 -2.99
CA ALA A 248 11.43 24.07 -1.91
C ALA A 248 12.57 23.09 -2.18
N HIS A 249 13.46 22.98 -1.20
CA HIS A 249 14.55 22.02 -1.14
C HIS A 249 14.16 20.90 -0.18
N ILE A 250 13.95 19.71 -0.73
CA ILE A 250 13.55 18.51 -0.01
C ILE A 250 14.75 17.60 0.07
N ARG A 251 15.28 17.42 1.28
CA ARG A 251 16.33 16.44 1.54
C ARG A 251 15.72 15.20 2.16
N TYR A 252 16.04 14.03 1.61
CA TYR A 252 15.55 12.74 2.09
C TYR A 252 16.66 11.70 2.03
N GLN A 253 16.45 10.58 2.73
CA GLN A 253 17.34 9.42 2.71
C GLN A 253 16.56 8.20 2.25
N CYS A 254 17.18 7.40 1.38
CA CYS A 254 16.72 6.07 1.04
C CYS A 254 17.19 5.11 2.14
N ARG A 255 16.26 4.48 2.88
CA ARG A 255 16.59 3.67 4.06
C ARG A 255 17.48 2.46 3.77
N ASP A 256 17.31 1.83 2.63
CA ASP A 256 18.02 0.63 2.20
C ASP A 256 19.50 0.89 1.85
N THR A 257 19.77 2.01 1.21
CA THR A 257 21.12 2.43 0.82
C THR A 257 21.78 3.34 1.85
N GLY A 258 20.98 4.01 2.69
CA GLY A 258 21.42 5.09 3.56
C GLY A 258 21.82 6.36 2.82
N ILE A 259 21.71 6.41 1.49
CA ILE A 259 22.14 7.55 0.67
C ILE A 259 21.15 8.72 0.86
N GLU A 260 21.71 9.92 1.07
CA GLU A 260 20.94 11.16 1.11
C GLU A 260 20.83 11.77 -0.29
N HIS A 261 19.64 12.28 -0.61
CA HIS A 261 19.32 12.95 -1.85
C HIS A 261 18.65 14.30 -1.57
N GLU A 262 18.75 15.23 -2.51
CA GLU A 262 18.08 16.52 -2.46
C GLU A 262 17.34 16.81 -3.77
N ILE A 263 16.08 17.25 -3.66
CA ILE A 263 15.27 17.73 -4.78
C ILE A 263 14.98 19.20 -4.56
N ALA A 264 15.14 20.00 -5.61
CA ALA A 264 14.68 21.38 -5.65
C ALA A 264 13.46 21.49 -6.57
N LEU A 265 12.39 22.11 -6.09
CA LEU A 265 11.14 22.28 -6.84
C LEU A 265 10.55 23.67 -6.66
N SER A 266 10.04 24.24 -7.74
CA SER A 266 9.32 25.52 -7.70
C SER A 266 7.98 25.33 -7.00
N VAL A 267 7.70 26.19 -6.03
CA VAL A 267 6.46 26.19 -5.25
C VAL A 267 5.50 27.21 -5.88
N PRO A 268 4.31 26.78 -6.32
CA PRO A 268 3.30 27.69 -6.85
C PRO A 268 2.75 28.63 -5.77
N THR A 269 2.36 29.82 -6.22
CA THR A 269 1.64 30.83 -5.43
C THR A 269 0.12 30.63 -5.53
N GLU A 270 -0.64 31.30 -4.68
CA GLU A 270 -2.11 31.34 -4.80
C GLU A 270 -2.58 31.89 -6.17
N ALA A 271 -1.85 32.84 -6.75
CA ALA A 271 -2.17 33.40 -8.06
C ALA A 271 -2.04 32.34 -9.16
N ASP A 272 -1.00 31.50 -9.10
CA ASP A 272 -0.80 30.40 -10.04
C ASP A 272 -1.99 29.42 -10.02
N PHE A 273 -2.52 29.11 -8.84
CA PHE A 273 -3.70 28.24 -8.70
C PHE A 273 -4.99 28.88 -9.24
N ALA A 274 -5.16 30.19 -9.03
CA ALA A 274 -6.31 30.94 -9.55
C ALA A 274 -6.34 30.91 -11.10
N GLU A 275 -5.18 31.03 -11.73
CA GLU A 275 -5.02 30.95 -13.19
C GLU A 275 -5.20 29.52 -13.73
N GLY A 276 -5.13 28.51 -12.86
CA GLY A 276 -5.27 27.10 -13.21
C GLY A 276 -3.91 26.46 -13.47
N TYR A 277 -3.10 26.39 -12.43
CA TYR A 277 -1.75 25.87 -12.46
C TYR A 277 -1.66 24.52 -13.20
N GLU A 278 -0.88 24.50 -14.28
CA GLU A 278 -0.61 23.29 -15.05
C GLU A 278 0.73 22.70 -14.60
N PHE A 279 0.67 21.79 -13.63
CA PHE A 279 1.85 21.05 -13.19
C PHE A 279 2.33 20.08 -14.30
N PHE A 280 3.66 19.95 -14.45
CA PHE A 280 4.40 19.25 -15.53
C PHE A 280 3.62 18.14 -16.29
N ARG A 281 2.99 18.51 -17.41
CA ARG A 281 2.28 17.60 -18.35
C ARG A 281 3.19 16.64 -19.15
N ARG A 282 4.51 16.61 -18.92
CA ARG A 282 5.46 16.00 -19.86
C ARG A 282 5.66 14.48 -19.71
N ALA A 283 5.30 13.87 -18.58
CA ALA A 283 5.61 12.45 -18.35
C ALA A 283 4.43 11.49 -18.65
N VAL A 284 3.17 11.86 -18.38
CA VAL A 284 2.03 10.94 -18.53
C VAL A 284 0.85 11.61 -19.26
N PRO A 285 0.72 11.42 -20.59
CA PRO A 285 -0.33 12.04 -21.39
C PRO A 285 -1.61 11.20 -21.36
N ARG A 286 -2.23 10.98 -20.19
CA ARG A 286 -3.49 10.23 -20.12
C ARG A 286 -4.49 10.86 -19.15
N LEU A 287 -5.67 11.13 -19.70
CA LEU A 287 -6.87 11.74 -19.13
C LEU A 287 -6.79 13.26 -18.99
N GLY A 288 -7.83 13.95 -19.45
CA GLY A 288 -7.93 15.42 -19.42
C GLY A 288 -7.92 15.93 -17.98
N ALA A 289 -6.72 16.10 -17.44
CA ALA A 289 -6.50 16.46 -16.04
C ALA A 289 -7.17 17.80 -15.76
N LEU A 290 -8.02 17.80 -14.74
CA LEU A 290 -8.62 19.02 -14.22
C LEU A 290 -7.49 19.95 -13.75
N PRO A 291 -7.62 21.27 -13.97
CA PRO A 291 -6.62 22.23 -13.49
C PRO A 291 -6.47 22.10 -11.97
N ILE A 292 -5.23 22.14 -11.48
CA ILE A 292 -4.95 22.15 -10.04
C ILE A 292 -5.36 23.52 -9.50
N ARG A 293 -6.30 23.53 -8.56
CA ARG A 293 -6.91 24.77 -8.05
C ARG A 293 -6.53 25.06 -6.60
N THR A 294 -5.86 24.14 -5.91
CA THR A 294 -5.56 24.29 -4.49
C THR A 294 -4.14 23.79 -4.15
N PRO A 295 -3.50 24.37 -3.11
CA PRO A 295 -2.28 23.85 -2.49
C PRO A 295 -2.30 22.35 -2.19
N GLU A 296 -3.41 21.84 -1.66
CA GLU A 296 -3.56 20.44 -1.24
C GLU A 296 -3.58 19.50 -2.45
N GLN A 297 -4.36 19.83 -3.49
CA GLN A 297 -4.38 19.06 -4.74
C GLN A 297 -2.99 19.02 -5.40
N TRP A 298 -2.25 20.13 -5.35
CA TRP A 298 -0.89 20.17 -5.85
C TRP A 298 0.06 19.25 -5.08
N ALA A 299 -0.01 19.31 -3.75
CA ALA A 299 0.81 18.48 -2.87
C ALA A 299 0.54 16.98 -3.06
N ASP A 300 -0.73 16.59 -3.14
CA ASP A 300 -1.15 15.20 -3.36
C ASP A 300 -0.65 14.70 -4.73
N GLU A 301 -0.86 15.46 -5.80
CA GLU A 301 -0.42 15.11 -7.16
C GLU A 301 1.11 14.99 -7.24
N LEU A 302 1.85 15.91 -6.60
CA LEU A 302 3.31 15.85 -6.54
C LEU A 302 3.81 14.61 -5.80
N VAL A 303 3.14 14.22 -4.72
CA VAL A 303 3.50 13.01 -3.97
C VAL A 303 3.18 11.75 -4.76
N GLU A 304 2.09 11.70 -5.53
CA GLU A 304 1.83 10.61 -6.49
C GLU A 304 2.93 10.50 -7.54
N GLN A 305 3.43 11.63 -8.07
CA GLN A 305 4.57 11.61 -8.99
C GLN A 305 5.85 11.13 -8.30
N PHE A 306 6.10 11.54 -7.05
CA PHE A 306 7.24 11.02 -6.30
C PHE A 306 7.14 9.50 -6.10
N LYS A 307 5.94 8.96 -5.86
CA LYS A 307 5.73 7.49 -5.80
C LYS A 307 6.15 6.83 -7.11
N GLU A 308 5.71 7.36 -8.25
CA GLU A 308 6.05 6.82 -9.58
C GLU A 308 7.55 6.91 -9.87
N LEU A 309 8.17 8.06 -9.60
CA LEU A 309 9.60 8.27 -9.81
C LEU A 309 10.46 7.41 -8.87
N PHE A 310 10.00 7.15 -7.64
CA PHE A 310 10.67 6.23 -6.73
C PHE A 310 10.54 4.78 -7.21
N ALA A 311 9.34 4.36 -7.63
CA ALA A 311 9.07 3.02 -8.16
C ALA A 311 9.87 2.72 -9.45
N THR A 312 10.18 3.74 -10.24
CA THR A 312 11.02 3.62 -11.46
C THR A 312 12.52 3.78 -11.19
N GLY A 313 12.93 4.00 -9.94
CA GLY A 313 14.33 4.18 -9.54
C GLY A 313 14.94 5.54 -9.90
N LEU A 314 14.17 6.46 -10.46
CA LEU A 314 14.62 7.80 -10.88
C LEU A 314 14.89 8.73 -9.68
N LEU A 315 14.20 8.53 -8.57
CA LEU A 315 14.46 9.22 -7.30
C LEU A 315 15.43 8.45 -6.37
N GLY A 316 15.80 7.21 -6.67
CA GLY A 316 16.70 6.41 -5.81
C GLY A 316 18.12 6.24 -6.34
N SER A 317 18.37 6.59 -7.61
CA SER A 317 19.68 6.39 -8.22
C SER A 317 20.64 7.52 -7.85
N PRO A 318 21.91 7.24 -7.48
CA PRO A 318 22.91 8.28 -7.38
C PRO A 318 23.00 8.98 -8.73
N VAL A 319 22.89 10.31 -8.74
CA VAL A 319 23.15 11.10 -9.94
C VAL A 319 24.62 10.89 -10.30
N THR A 320 24.90 9.97 -11.20
CA THR A 320 26.20 9.91 -11.88
C THR A 320 26.32 11.21 -12.66
N GLU A 321 27.17 12.12 -12.21
CA GLU A 321 27.52 13.30 -12.98
C GLU A 321 27.95 12.86 -14.39
N PRO A 322 27.40 13.47 -15.46
CA PRO A 322 27.89 13.20 -16.80
C PRO A 322 29.35 13.70 -16.88
N GLY A 323 30.28 12.77 -17.11
CA GLY A 323 31.69 13.06 -17.36
C GLY A 323 31.95 13.69 -18.72
#